data_AF-A0A359LU13-F1
#
_entry.id   AF-A0A359LU13-F1
#
_cell.length_a   1.000
_cell.length_b   1.000
_cell.length_c   1.000
_cell.angle_alpha   90.00
_cell.angle_beta   90.00
_cell.angle_gamma   90.00
#
_symmetry.space_group_name_H-M   'P 1'
#
loop_
_entity.id
_entity.type
_entity.pdbx_description
1 polymer ?
#
loop_
_entity_poly.entity_id
_entity_poly.type
_entity_poly.pdbx_seq_one_letter_code
_entity_poly.pdbx_strand_id
1 'polypeptide(L)' 'MATETSRLQQLDQEATQAKMLASRYRCEFVDLKEARIDHELFRSIPVDLMFRYN' A
#
# COMPACT_ATOMS: atom_id res chain seq x y z
N MET A 1 5.25 22.40 13.52
CA MET A 1 6.23 22.10 12.45
C MET A 1 7.02 20.81 12.71
N ALA A 2 7.34 20.42 13.95
CA ALA A 2 8.08 19.17 14.23
C ALA A 2 7.29 17.86 13.96
N THR A 3 5.97 17.89 13.99
CA THR A 3 5.11 16.70 13.81
C THR A 3 4.92 16.28 12.34
N GLU A 4 5.12 17.20 11.40
CA GLU A 4 4.89 16.96 9.98
C GLU A 4 6.06 16.22 9.33
N THR A 5 7.29 16.62 9.64
CA THR A 5 8.52 15.95 9.17
C THR A 5 8.58 14.49 9.61
N SER A 6 8.20 14.21 10.86
CA SER A 6 8.16 12.85 11.40
C SER A 6 7.15 11.96 10.65
N ARG A 7 5.96 12.51 10.33
CA ARG A 7 4.94 11.78 9.57
C ARG A 7 5.43 11.46 8.14
N LEU A 8 6.09 12.40 7.48
CA LEU A 8 6.67 12.18 6.15
C LEU A 8 7.75 11.10 6.17
N GLN A 9 8.63 11.12 7.17
CA GLN A 9 9.65 10.08 7.34
C GLN A 9 9.04 8.70 7.58
N GLN A 10 7.93 8.62 8.32
CA GLN A 10 7.22 7.35 8.55
C GLN A 10 6.61 6.81 7.25
N LEU A 11 6.00 7.67 6.43
CA LEU A 11 5.45 7.29 5.12
C LEU A 11 6.54 6.77 4.16
N ASP A 12 7.72 7.38 4.16
CA ASP A 12 8.85 6.94 3.33
C ASP A 12 9.37 5.56 3.77
N GLN A 13 9.40 5.31 5.08
CA GLN A 13 9.78 4.00 5.63
C GLN A 13 8.75 2.93 5.27
N GLU A 14 7.46 3.21 5.42
CA GLU A 14 6.37 2.31 5.04
C GLU A 14 6.42 1.98 3.53
N ALA A 15 6.63 2.98 2.68
CA ALA A 15 6.78 2.78 1.24
C ALA A 15 8.00 1.92 0.88
N THR A 16 9.12 2.12 1.58
CA THR A 16 10.34 1.32 1.39
C THR A 16 10.10 -0.14 1.78
N GLN A 17 9.43 -0.38 2.92
CA GLN A 17 9.08 -1.73 3.36
C GLN A 17 8.14 -2.44 2.38
N ALA A 18 7.11 -1.74 1.88
CA ALA A 18 6.18 -2.28 0.91
C ALA A 18 6.88 -2.69 -0.41
N LYS A 19 7.80 -1.86 -0.92
CA LYS A 19 8.61 -2.19 -2.11
C LYS A 19 9.49 -3.41 -1.90
N MET A 20 10.14 -3.52 -0.73
CA MET A 20 10.94 -4.70 -0.39
C MET A 20 10.12 -5.98 -0.33
N LEU A 21 8.92 -5.93 0.26
CA LEU A 21 8.00 -7.07 0.31
C LEU A 21 7.56 -7.50 -1.09
N ALA A 22 7.15 -6.55 -1.94
CA ALA A 22 6.77 -6.83 -3.31
C ALA A 22 7.92 -7.51 -4.07
N SER A 23 9.14 -6.96 -3.99
CA SER A 23 10.33 -7.55 -4.61
C SER A 23 10.62 -8.96 -4.09
N ARG A 24 10.49 -9.21 -2.78
CA ARG A 24 10.72 -10.52 -2.17
C ARG A 24 9.75 -11.58 -2.72
N TYR A 25 8.50 -11.20 -2.93
CA TYR A 25 7.46 -12.10 -3.46
C TYR A 25 7.37 -12.08 -4.99
N ARG A 26 8.26 -11.36 -5.68
CA ARG A 26 8.26 -11.17 -7.14
C ARG A 26 6.94 -10.58 -7.65
N CYS A 27 6.31 -9.74 -6.83
CA CYS A 27 5.13 -8.97 -7.18
C CYS A 27 5.53 -7.56 -7.58
N GLU A 28 4.66 -6.90 -8.35
CA GLU A 28 4.80 -5.48 -8.62
C GLU A 28 4.38 -4.66 -7.39
N PHE A 29 5.09 -3.56 -7.13
CA PHE A 29 4.66 -2.57 -6.17
C PHE A 29 3.69 -1.60 -6.84
N VAL A 30 2.49 -1.46 -6.28
CA VAL A 30 1.45 -0.56 -6.78
C VAL A 30 1.26 0.58 -5.80
N ASP A 31 1.49 1.82 -6.24
CA ASP A 31 1.13 3.01 -5.47
C ASP A 31 -0.32 3.38 -5.73
N LEU A 32 -1.18 3.24 -4.72
CA LEU A 32 -2.61 3.52 -4.83
C LEU A 32 -2.93 5.01 -5.02
N LYS A 33 -1.97 5.93 -4.84
CA LYS A 33 -2.16 7.36 -5.16
C LYS A 33 -2.12 7.62 -6.67
N GLU A 34 -1.28 6.87 -7.38
CA GLU A 34 -1.03 7.06 -8.81
C GLU A 34 -1.78 6.02 -9.66
N ALA A 35 -1.98 4.81 -9.13
CA ALA A 35 -2.63 3.72 -9.85
C ALA A 35 -4.15 3.92 -9.89
N ARG A 36 -4.72 3.77 -11.10
CA ARG A 36 -6.17 3.66 -11.26
C ARG A 36 -6.59 2.24 -10.93
N ILE A 37 -7.33 2.09 -9.83
CA ILE A 37 -7.88 0.81 -9.41
C ILE A 37 -9.05 0.45 -10.35
N ASP A 38 -9.03 -0.77 -10.86
CA ASP A 38 -10.19 -1.32 -11.56
C ASP A 38 -11.33 -1.56 -10.57
N HIS A 39 -12.43 -0.82 -10.76
CA HIS A 39 -13.61 -0.88 -9.91
C HIS A 39 -14.32 -2.24 -9.96
N GLU A 40 -14.26 -2.96 -11.08
CA GLU A 40 -14.87 -4.29 -11.19
C GLU A 40 -14.03 -5.33 -10.46
N LEU A 41 -12.69 -5.24 -10.56
CA LEU A 41 -11.78 -6.08 -9.78
C LEU A 41 -12.01 -5.88 -8.27
N PHE A 42 -12.12 -4.64 -7.81
CA PHE A 42 -12.31 -4.35 -6.39
C PHE A 42 -13.62 -4.94 -5.86
N ARG A 43 -14.70 -4.94 -6.66
CA ARG A 43 -15.98 -5.58 -6.31
C ARG A 43 -15.93 -7.10 -6.28
N SER A 44 -14.96 -7.71 -6.97
CA SER A 44 -14.79 -9.16 -6.98
C SER A 44 -14.15 -9.70 -5.69
N ILE A 45 -13.47 -8.84 -4.91
CA ILE A 45 -12.81 -9.23 -3.67
C ILE A 45 -13.78 -8.99 -2.49
N PRO A 46 -14.11 -10.03 -1.69
CA PRO A 46 -14.91 -9.86 -0.49
C PRO A 46 -14.27 -8.87 0.48
N VAL A 47 -15.04 -7.87 0.91
CA VAL A 47 -14.59 -6.83 1.85
C VAL A 47 -13.99 -7.43 3.12
N ASP A 48 -14.56 -8.54 3.60
CA ASP A 48 -14.10 -9.22 4.81
C ASP A 48 -12.70 -9.79 4.69
N LEU A 49 -12.22 -10.08 3.47
CA LEU A 49 -10.84 -10.54 3.24
C LEU A 49 -9.87 -9.37 3.21
N MET A 50 -10.31 -8.19 2.77
CA MET A 50 -9.47 -6.99 2.69
C MET A 50 -9.06 -6.48 4.08
N PHE A 51 -9.92 -6.65 5.09
CA PHE A 51 -9.68 -6.14 6.45
C PHE A 51 -9.21 -7.20 7.45
N ARG A 52 -9.17 -8.48 7.09
CA ARG A 52 -8.94 -9.58 8.05
C ARG A 52 -7.48 -9.73 8.52
N TYR A 53 -6.53 -9.13 7.81
CA TYR A 53 -5.09 -9.37 8.01
C TYR A 53 -4.26 -8.07 8.08
N ASN A 54 -4.81 -7.01 8.68
CA ASN A 54 -4.10 -5.76 8.91
C ASN A 54 -3.08 -5.88 10.06
#